data_AF-A0A2G2ZWD3-F1
#
_entry.id   AF-A0A2G2ZWD3-F1
#
_cell.length_a   1.000
_cell.length_b   1.000
_cell.length_c   1.000
_cell.angle_alpha   90.00
_cell.angle_beta   90.00
_cell.angle_gamma   90.00
#
_symmetry.space_group_name_H-M   'P 1'
#
loop_
_entity.id
_entity.type
_entity.pdbx_description
1 polymer ?
#
loop_
_entity_poly.entity_id
_entity_poly.type
_entity_poly.pdbx_seq_one_letter_code
_entity_poly.pdbx_strand_id
1 'polypeptide(L)'
;MQLLNTNLFEVEYVQNITQQNCDSLDCGVFVAGYAEYISEGMSVPSVDFEAAYHCMRYASLLRNYGLQKAKKDYVSENEDPPRPRPTKHSIPEEMTIVRIG
;
A
#
# COMPACT_ATOMS: atom_id res chain seq x y z
N MET A 1 -30.69 -19.70 -15.60
CA MET A 1 -30.04 -19.51 -14.28
C MET A 1 -28.96 -18.45 -14.45
N GLN A 2 -29.26 -17.20 -14.10
CA GLN A 2 -28.28 -16.13 -14.06
C GLN A 2 -27.57 -16.19 -12.71
N LEU A 3 -26.25 -16.32 -12.72
CA LEU A 3 -25.41 -16.12 -11.53
C LEU A 3 -25.53 -14.63 -11.15
N LEU A 4 -26.44 -14.33 -10.23
CA LEU A 4 -26.50 -13.00 -9.63
C LEU A 4 -25.21 -12.83 -8.83
N ASN A 5 -24.36 -11.89 -9.23
CA ASN A 5 -23.20 -11.51 -8.45
C ASN A 5 -23.68 -10.87 -7.14
N THR A 6 -23.76 -11.65 -6.07
CA THR A 6 -24.36 -11.27 -4.77
C THR A 6 -23.43 -10.43 -3.88
N ASN A 7 -22.22 -10.09 -4.34
CA ASN A 7 -21.28 -9.25 -3.59
C ASN A 7 -20.97 -8.00 -4.40
N LEU A 8 -21.94 -7.08 -4.49
CA LEU A 8 -21.69 -5.74 -5.00
C LEU A 8 -21.20 -4.88 -3.84
N PHE A 9 -19.91 -4.61 -3.78
CA PHE A 9 -19.39 -3.61 -2.86
C PHE A 9 -19.73 -2.22 -3.41
N GLU A 10 -20.13 -1.33 -2.51
CA GLU A 10 -20.39 0.06 -2.86
C GLU A 10 -19.06 0.77 -3.12
N VAL A 11 -18.95 1.45 -4.27
CA VAL A 11 -17.76 2.20 -4.67
C VAL A 11 -18.15 3.65 -4.80
N GLU A 12 -17.52 4.50 -3.99
CA GLU A 12 -17.66 5.94 -4.07
C GLU A 12 -16.45 6.55 -4.78
N TYR A 13 -16.72 7.39 -5.79
CA TYR A 13 -15.69 8.11 -6.52
C TYR A 13 -15.63 9.56 -6.03
N VAL A 14 -14.56 9.91 -5.32
CA VAL A 14 -14.30 11.29 -4.90
C VAL A 14 -13.61 12.04 -6.03
N GLN A 15 -14.21 13.15 -6.46
CA GLN A 15 -13.71 13.99 -7.56
C GLN A 15 -13.16 15.32 -7.03
N ASN A 16 -12.43 16.05 -7.89
CA ASN A 16 -11.92 17.39 -7.60
C ASN A 16 -11.01 17.45 -6.36
N ILE A 17 -10.29 16.36 -6.08
CA ILE A 17 -9.27 16.32 -5.04
C ILE A 17 -7.93 16.80 -5.62
N THR A 18 -7.12 17.44 -4.79
CA THR A 18 -5.78 17.87 -5.20
C THR A 18 -4.94 16.64 -5.55
N GLN A 19 -4.30 16.60 -6.72
CA GLN A 19 -3.40 15.51 -7.08
C GLN A 19 -1.96 16.01 -7.09
N GLN A 20 -1.01 15.12 -6.88
CA GLN A 20 0.39 15.44 -7.08
C GLN A 20 0.66 15.89 -8.53
N ASN A 21 1.67 16.73 -8.72
CA ASN A 21 2.17 17.03 -10.06
C ASN A 21 2.82 15.78 -10.68
N CYS A 22 2.83 15.65 -12.01
CA CYS A 22 3.42 14.51 -12.70
C CYS A 22 4.92 14.32 -12.40
N ASP A 23 5.61 15.42 -12.10
CA ASP A 23 7.04 15.43 -11.80
C ASP A 23 7.33 15.29 -10.28
N SER A 24 6.28 15.13 -9.45
CA SER A 24 6.41 14.91 -8.00
C SER A 24 6.59 13.43 -7.65
N LEU A 25 7.35 13.18 -6.58
CA LEU A 25 7.58 11.86 -5.99
C LEU A 25 6.72 11.62 -4.74
N ASP A 26 5.68 12.44 -4.52
CA ASP A 26 4.88 12.44 -3.28
C ASP A 26 3.68 11.47 -3.33
N CYS A 27 3.64 10.53 -4.27
CA CYS A 27 2.43 9.73 -4.53
C CYS A 27 2.01 8.92 -3.30
N GLY A 28 2.99 8.40 -2.56
CA GLY A 28 2.76 7.70 -1.30
C GLY A 28 2.21 8.62 -0.20
N VAL A 29 2.59 9.90 -0.19
CA VAL A 29 2.10 10.91 0.76
C VAL A 29 0.63 11.21 0.49
N PHE A 30 0.24 11.41 -0.78
CA PHE A 30 -1.15 11.62 -1.17
C PHE A 30 -2.03 10.40 -0.83
N VAL A 31 -1.56 9.19 -1.17
CA VAL A 31 -2.30 7.95 -0.87
C VAL A 31 -2.47 7.76 0.63
N ALA A 32 -1.40 7.92 1.42
CA ALA A 32 -1.46 7.78 2.87
C ALA A 32 -2.36 8.86 3.51
N GLY A 33 -2.25 10.10 3.03
CA GLY A 33 -3.10 11.20 3.46
C GLY A 33 -4.57 10.93 3.23
N TYR A 34 -4.95 10.55 2.00
CA TYR A 34 -6.35 10.27 1.70
C TYR A 34 -6.89 9.05 2.41
N ALA A 35 -6.09 8.01 2.60
CA ALA A 35 -6.46 6.90 3.47
C ALA A 35 -6.73 7.37 4.91
N GLU A 36 -5.91 8.27 5.46
CA GLU A 36 -6.11 8.86 6.79
C GLU A 36 -7.43 9.65 6.87
N TYR A 37 -7.68 10.57 5.93
CA TYR A 37 -8.93 11.35 5.89
C TYR A 37 -10.17 10.45 5.85
N ILE A 38 -10.19 9.46 4.94
CA ILE A 38 -11.31 8.53 4.78
C ILE A 38 -11.49 7.67 6.04
N SER A 39 -10.39 7.18 6.62
CA SER A 39 -10.43 6.35 7.83
C SER A 39 -10.96 7.11 9.05
N GLU A 40 -10.70 8.41 9.14
CA GLU A 40 -11.21 9.29 10.18
C GLU A 40 -12.62 9.84 9.88
N GLY A 41 -13.23 9.46 8.74
CA GLY A 41 -14.52 9.97 8.31
C GLY A 41 -14.53 11.46 7.95
N MET A 42 -13.34 12.02 7.68
CA MET A 42 -13.18 13.41 7.27
C MET A 42 -13.34 13.54 5.76
N SER A 43 -13.86 14.68 5.31
CA SER A 43 -13.90 15.00 3.89
C SER A 43 -12.48 15.16 3.33
N VAL A 44 -12.22 14.53 2.20
CA VAL A 44 -10.95 14.67 1.49
C VAL A 44 -10.80 16.12 0.99
N PRO A 45 -9.68 16.80 1.27
CA PRO A 45 -9.49 18.20 0.85
C PRO A 45 -9.42 18.31 -0.67
N SER A 46 -10.24 19.21 -1.23
CA SER A 46 -10.26 19.54 -2.66
C SER A 46 -9.13 20.50 -3.05
N VAL A 47 -8.68 21.33 -2.11
CA VAL A 47 -7.58 22.29 -2.23
C VAL A 47 -6.65 22.14 -1.02
N ASP A 48 -5.41 22.63 -1.12
CA ASP A 48 -4.49 22.80 0.00
C ASP A 48 -4.00 21.50 0.67
N PHE A 49 -3.88 20.40 -0.09
CA PHE A 49 -3.16 19.22 0.41
C PHE A 49 -1.66 19.52 0.48
N GLU A 50 -1.19 19.94 1.65
CA GLU A 50 0.21 20.32 1.89
C GLU A 50 1.10 19.08 2.01
N ALA A 51 1.54 18.57 0.85
CA ALA A 51 2.33 17.34 0.77
C ALA A 51 3.60 17.40 1.63
N ALA A 52 4.27 18.55 1.74
CA ALA A 52 5.46 18.69 2.57
C ALA A 52 5.16 18.47 4.06
N TYR A 53 4.06 19.02 4.57
CA TYR A 53 3.61 18.82 5.96
C TYR A 53 3.33 17.35 6.24
N HIS A 54 2.54 16.70 5.38
CA HIS A 54 2.21 15.28 5.51
C HIS A 54 3.46 14.40 5.44
N CYS A 55 4.38 14.70 4.52
CA CYS A 55 5.66 14.00 4.39
C CYS A 55 6.48 14.08 5.69
N MET A 56 6.61 15.27 6.28
CA MET A 56 7.32 15.45 7.56
C MET A 56 6.65 14.68 8.71
N ARG A 57 5.31 14.70 8.78
CA ARG A 57 4.54 13.97 9.80
C ARG A 57 4.74 12.46 9.66
N TYR A 58 4.55 11.90 8.46
CA TYR A 58 4.68 10.46 8.24
C TYR A 58 6.12 9.97 8.40
N ALA A 59 7.12 10.74 7.93
CA ALA A 59 8.52 10.40 8.14
C ALA A 59 8.87 10.35 9.64
N SER A 60 8.34 11.29 10.43
CA SER A 60 8.53 11.32 11.89
C SER A 60 7.89 10.11 12.57
N LEU A 61 6.66 9.75 12.18
CA LEU A 61 5.96 8.57 12.68
C LEU A 61 6.70 7.27 12.33
N LEU A 62 7.12 7.11 11.07
CA LEU A 62 7.89 5.95 10.61
C LEU A 62 9.23 5.82 11.34
N ARG A 63 9.93 6.94 11.54
CA ARG A 63 11.18 6.95 12.31
C ARG A 63 10.96 6.50 13.75
N ASN A 64 9.94 7.04 14.41
CA ASN A 64 9.61 6.64 15.78
C ASN A 64 9.25 5.14 15.85
N TYR A 65 8.42 4.66 14.94
CA TYR A 65 8.08 3.24 14.85
C TYR A 65 9.32 2.36 14.64
N GLY A 66 10.24 2.75 13.75
CA GLY A 66 11.50 2.05 13.52
C GLY A 66 12.37 1.97 14.76
N LEU A 67 12.47 3.06 15.53
CA LEU A 67 13.21 3.08 16.80
C LEU A 67 12.58 2.15 17.85
N GLN A 68 11.25 2.15 17.98
CA GLN A 68 10.55 1.26 18.91
C GLN A 68 10.70 -0.20 18.50
N LYS A 69 10.61 -0.50 17.20
CA LYS A 69 10.80 -1.85 16.65
C LYS A 69 12.24 -2.35 16.81
N ALA A 70 13.24 -1.47 16.80
CA ALA A 70 14.63 -1.83 17.07
C ALA A 70 14.90 -2.04 18.58
N LYS A 71 14.20 -1.29 19.44
CA LYS A 71 14.33 -1.39 20.90
C LYS A 71 13.65 -2.63 21.48
N LYS A 72 12.45 -2.96 20.98
CA LYS A 72 11.77 -4.21 21.29
C LYS A 72 12.50 -5.26 20.45
N ASP A 73 13.48 -5.99 21.02
CA ASP A 73 14.18 -7.11 20.36
C ASP A 73 13.24 -7.86 19.43
N TYR A 74 13.70 -8.30 18.25
CA TYR A 74 12.93 -8.81 17.10
C TYR A 74 11.94 -9.95 17.47
N VAL A 75 10.92 -9.63 18.24
CA VAL A 75 9.83 -10.50 18.68
C VAL A 75 8.68 -10.04 17.83
N SER A 76 8.62 -10.65 16.66
CA SER A 76 7.46 -10.60 15.78
C SER A 76 6.31 -11.30 16.52
N GLU A 77 5.47 -10.54 17.24
CA GLU A 77 4.14 -10.97 17.71
C GLU A 77 3.18 -11.09 16.52
N ASN A 78 3.62 -11.80 15.49
CA ASN A 78 2.83 -12.03 14.32
C ASN A 78 2.15 -13.38 14.50
N GLU A 79 0.81 -13.39 14.50
CA GLU A 79 0.00 -14.61 14.42
C GLU A 79 0.14 -15.31 13.06
N ASP A 80 0.86 -14.70 12.10
CA ASP A 80 1.11 -15.31 10.81
C ASP A 80 1.82 -16.66 11.01
N PRO A 81 1.34 -17.70 10.32
CA PRO A 81 2.02 -18.97 10.30
C PRO A 81 3.46 -18.79 9.77
N PRO A 82 4.42 -19.61 10.25
CA PRO A 82 5.80 -19.57 9.78
C PRO A 82 5.86 -19.56 8.26
N ARG A 83 6.60 -18.61 7.69
CA ARG A 83 6.73 -18.46 6.23
C ARG A 83 7.15 -19.83 5.64
N PRO A 84 6.40 -20.38 4.67
CA PRO A 84 6.77 -21.63 4.03
C PRO A 84 8.20 -21.53 3.47
N ARG A 85 9.03 -22.53 3.75
CA ARG A 85 10.38 -22.59 3.17
C ARG A 85 10.24 -22.56 1.64
N PRO A 86 11.04 -21.75 0.92
CA PRO A 86 11.03 -21.78 -0.52
C PRO A 86 11.42 -23.19 -0.98
N THR A 87 10.46 -23.96 -1.48
CA THR A 87 10.75 -25.21 -2.15
C THR A 87 11.54 -24.85 -3.40
N LYS A 88 12.83 -25.21 -3.43
CA LYS A 88 13.64 -25.18 -4.65
C LYS A 88 13.03 -26.20 -5.60
N HIS A 89 12.08 -25.77 -6.41
CA HIS A 89 11.62 -26.57 -7.53
C HIS A 89 12.79 -26.56 -8.53
N SER A 90 13.48 -27.70 -8.65
CA SER A 90 14.36 -27.94 -9.78
C SER A 90 13.51 -27.79 -11.04
N ILE A 91 13.91 -26.87 -11.91
CA ILE A 91 13.34 -26.77 -13.26
C ILE A 91 13.53 -28.14 -13.91
N PRO A 92 12.46 -28.83 -14.37
CA PRO A 92 12.62 -30.04 -15.17
C PRO A 92 13.42 -29.67 -16.42
N GLU A 93 14.40 -30.49 -16.80
CA GLU A 93 15.33 -30.27 -17.92
C GLU A 93 14.66 -30.20 -19.32
N GLU A 94 13.35 -30.01 -19.40
CA GLU A 94 12.55 -30.01 -20.61
C GLU A 94 11.78 -28.70 -20.82
N MET A 95 12.41 -27.55 -20.51
CA MET A 95 11.95 -26.28 -21.07
C MET A 95 12.77 -25.98 -22.32
N THR A 96 12.40 -26.62 -23.44
CA THR A 96 12.91 -26.22 -24.76
C THR A 96 12.46 -24.79 -25.05
N ILE A 97 13.43 -23.86 -25.03
CA ILE A 97 13.24 -22.47 -25.42
C ILE A 97 12.96 -22.44 -26.93
N VAL A 98 11.70 -22.18 -27.31
CA VAL A 98 11.36 -21.85 -28.70
C VAL A 98 11.65 -20.37 -28.92
N ARG A 99 12.61 -20.09 -29.80
CA ARG A 99 12.95 -18.73 -30.24
C ARG A 99 12.10 -18.39 -31.47
N ILE A 100 11.18 -17.44 -31.32
CA ILE A 100 10.45 -16.86 -32.46
C ILE A 100 11.32 -15.75 -33.04
N GLY A 101 11.60 -15.86 -34.34
CA GLY A 101 12.28 -14.83 -35.14
C GLY A 101 11.32 -13.79 -35.67
#